data_AF-A0A1Q5F6N9-F1
#
_entry.id   AF-A0A1Q5F6N9-F1
#
_cell.length_a   1.000
_cell.length_b   1.000
_cell.length_c   1.000
_cell.angle_alpha   90.00
_cell.angle_beta   90.00
_cell.angle_gamma   90.00
#
_symmetry.space_group_name_H-M   'P 1'
#
loop_
_entity.id
_entity.type
_entity.pdbx_description
1 polymer ?
#
loop_
_entity_poly.entity_id
_entity_poly.type
_entity_poly.pdbx_seq_one_letter_code
_entity_poly.pdbx_strand_id
1 'polypeptide(L)'
;MRARFDHPEPRHVLPGEHPAWDRALALLNRDLAATLPEQGSLQLLALPSHDEDGPENVHVALANGEWHGNSLDPESADDPAAALAAVADAAQETVTERLRRAWPLCAEHGLGMHPRDADGQLSWSCAGERSRRGPAHIRAAVGGLDAFVRPRRPHRKGRR
;
A
#
# COMPACT_ATOMS: atom_id res chain seq x y z
N MET A 1 -16.08 -6.20 41.47
CA MET A 1 -14.88 -5.57 40.92
C MET A 1 -14.57 -6.29 39.61
N ARG A 2 -14.97 -5.74 38.46
CA ARG A 2 -14.72 -6.36 37.15
C ARG A 2 -13.33 -5.91 36.70
N ALA A 3 -12.41 -6.85 36.49
CA ALA A 3 -11.18 -6.57 35.78
C ALA A 3 -11.56 -5.97 34.42
N ARG A 4 -11.10 -4.75 34.15
CA ARG A 4 -11.12 -4.23 32.79
C ARG A 4 -10.16 -5.12 32.03
N PHE A 5 -10.65 -5.75 30.96
CA PHE A 5 -9.78 -6.45 30.02
C PHE A 5 -8.82 -5.39 29.47
N ASP A 6 -7.58 -5.36 29.98
CA ASP A 6 -6.49 -4.62 29.35
C ASP A 6 -6.16 -5.40 28.08
N HIS A 7 -6.98 -5.23 27.05
CA HIS A 7 -6.61 -5.66 25.71
C HIS A 7 -5.36 -4.87 25.33
N PRO A 8 -4.28 -5.52 24.88
CA PRO A 8 -3.07 -4.81 24.54
C PRO A 8 -3.40 -3.75 23.48
N GLU A 9 -2.88 -2.53 23.66
CA GLU A 9 -3.14 -1.46 22.72
C GLU A 9 -2.49 -1.77 21.36
N PRO A 10 -3.08 -1.32 20.24
CA PRO A 10 -2.43 -1.40 18.94
C PRO A 10 -1.03 -0.80 19.01
N ARG A 11 -0.03 -1.52 18.48
CA ARG A 11 1.36 -1.08 18.50
C ARG A 11 1.91 -0.97 17.09
N HIS A 12 2.82 -0.04 16.90
CA HIS A 12 3.59 0.02 15.66
C HIS A 12 4.59 -1.14 15.63
N VAL A 13 4.64 -1.85 14.51
CA VAL A 13 5.64 -2.89 14.28
C VAL A 13 6.99 -2.21 14.02
N LEU A 14 8.03 -2.65 14.74
CA LEU A 14 9.37 -2.11 14.57
C LEU A 14 10.01 -2.67 13.29
N PRO A 15 10.83 -1.87 12.59
CA PRO A 15 11.60 -2.35 11.45
C PRO A 15 12.45 -3.57 11.83
N GLY A 16 12.38 -4.62 11.02
CA GLY A 16 13.10 -5.88 11.21
C GLY A 16 12.31 -6.97 11.93
N GLU A 17 11.14 -6.66 12.53
CA GLU A 17 10.25 -7.70 13.07
C GLU A 17 9.66 -8.57 11.94
N HIS A 18 9.32 -7.96 10.80
CA HIS A 18 8.83 -8.65 9.61
C HIS A 18 9.59 -8.20 8.35
N PRO A 19 10.83 -8.68 8.11
CA PRO A 19 11.70 -8.17 7.06
C PRO A 19 11.13 -8.28 5.64
N ALA A 20 10.30 -9.29 5.37
CA ALA A 20 9.65 -9.44 4.06
C ALA A 20 8.60 -8.33 3.84
N TRP A 21 7.73 -8.11 4.83
CA TRP A 21 6.73 -7.04 4.76
C TRP A 21 7.36 -5.65 4.80
N ASP A 22 8.44 -5.43 5.54
CA ASP A 22 9.18 -4.16 5.54
C ASP A 22 9.69 -3.79 4.15
N ARG A 23 10.27 -4.78 3.44
CA ARG A 23 10.76 -4.56 2.07
C ARG A 23 9.62 -4.28 1.11
N ALA A 24 8.52 -5.01 1.22
CA ALA A 24 7.32 -4.75 0.43
C ALA A 24 6.77 -3.34 0.71
N LEU A 25 6.59 -2.97 1.98
CA LEU A 25 6.09 -1.66 2.39
C LEU A 25 6.99 -0.53 1.90
N ALA A 26 8.30 -0.72 1.87
CA ALA A 26 9.23 0.25 1.30
C ALA A 26 8.96 0.52 -0.20
N LEU A 27 8.65 -0.52 -0.99
CA LEU A 27 8.25 -0.35 -2.39
C LEU A 27 6.94 0.45 -2.50
N LEU A 28 5.93 0.08 -1.72
CA LEU A 28 4.64 0.79 -1.72
C LEU A 28 4.78 2.24 -1.27
N ASN A 29 5.67 2.53 -0.32
CA ASN A 29 5.94 3.88 0.15
C ASN A 29 6.64 4.74 -0.92
N ARG A 30 7.44 4.16 -1.83
CA ARG A 30 7.95 4.91 -2.99
C ARG A 30 6.83 5.32 -3.93
N ASP A 31 5.92 4.40 -4.22
CA ASP A 31 4.74 4.68 -5.05
C ASP A 31 3.80 5.70 -4.41
N LEU A 32 3.58 5.58 -3.10
CA LEU A 32 2.77 6.53 -2.34
C LEU A 32 3.42 7.90 -2.34
N ALA A 33 4.73 8.02 -2.07
CA ALA A 33 5.43 9.30 -2.12
C ALA A 33 5.39 9.94 -3.53
N ALA A 34 5.41 9.13 -4.59
CA ALA A 34 5.30 9.61 -5.96
C ALA A 34 3.90 10.14 -6.30
N THR A 35 2.85 9.58 -5.70
CA THR A 35 1.45 9.83 -6.12
C THR A 35 0.62 10.63 -5.12
N LEU A 36 0.96 10.57 -3.84
CA LEU A 36 0.31 11.22 -2.68
C LEU A 36 1.39 11.67 -1.65
N PRO A 37 2.29 12.60 -2.01
CA PRO A 37 3.42 12.98 -1.15
C PRO A 37 3.02 13.57 0.21
N GLU A 38 1.83 14.15 0.32
CA GLU A 38 1.28 14.72 1.55
C GLU A 38 0.87 13.68 2.60
N GLN A 39 0.71 12.42 2.21
CA GLN A 39 0.16 11.38 3.09
C GLN A 39 1.17 10.87 4.13
N GLY A 40 2.47 11.05 3.88
CA GLY A 40 3.53 10.37 4.63
C GLY A 40 3.59 8.87 4.34
N SER A 41 4.56 8.19 4.94
CA SER A 41 4.77 6.75 4.73
C SER A 41 3.73 5.91 5.47
N LEU A 42 3.23 4.88 4.80
CA LEU A 42 2.49 3.78 5.43
C LEU A 42 3.37 3.06 6.46
N GLN A 43 2.71 2.45 7.43
CA GLN A 43 3.32 1.76 8.57
C GLN A 43 2.67 0.39 8.76
N LEU A 44 3.38 -0.53 9.42
CA LEU A 44 2.79 -1.78 9.90
C LEU A 44 2.27 -1.57 11.33
N LEU A 45 1.02 -1.95 11.56
CA LEU A 45 0.32 -1.83 12.84
C LEU A 45 -0.10 -3.22 13.31
N ALA A 46 0.42 -3.65 14.47
CA ALA A 46 0.05 -4.91 15.10
C ALA A 46 -1.08 -4.67 16.10
N LEU A 47 -2.15 -5.46 15.96
CA LEU A 47 -3.22 -5.56 16.92
C LEU A 47 -3.14 -6.92 17.62
N PRO A 48 -3.58 -7.02 18.89
CA PRO A 48 -3.73 -8.32 19.54
C PRO A 48 -4.62 -9.26 18.74
N SER A 49 -4.39 -10.56 18.88
CA SER A 49 -5.37 -11.52 18.42
C SER A 49 -6.68 -11.42 19.22
N HIS A 50 -7.78 -11.82 18.59
CA HIS A 50 -9.03 -12.07 19.31
C HIS A 50 -8.95 -13.34 20.17
N ASP A 51 -8.03 -14.25 19.84
CA ASP A 51 -7.70 -15.43 20.63
C ASP A 51 -6.67 -15.06 21.70
N GLU A 52 -6.90 -15.46 22.96
CA GLU A 52 -6.08 -15.03 24.12
C GLU A 52 -4.58 -15.33 23.97
N ASP A 53 -4.22 -16.36 23.20
CA ASP A 53 -2.83 -16.77 22.93
C ASP A 53 -2.46 -16.75 21.43
N GLY A 54 -3.30 -16.13 20.59
CA GLY A 54 -3.07 -16.06 19.15
C GLY A 54 -1.97 -15.07 18.77
N PRO A 55 -1.28 -15.26 17.63
CA PRO A 55 -0.29 -14.31 17.14
C PRO A 55 -0.96 -12.96 16.83
N GLU A 56 -0.19 -11.87 16.94
CA GLU A 56 -0.69 -10.53 16.60
C GLU A 56 -1.15 -10.45 15.13
N ASN A 57 -2.21 -9.69 14.91
CA ASN A 57 -2.73 -9.37 13.59
C ASN A 57 -2.05 -8.10 13.06
N VAL A 58 -1.23 -8.25 12.02
CA VAL A 58 -0.51 -7.11 11.43
C VAL A 58 -1.30 -6.54 10.27
N HIS A 59 -1.46 -5.21 10.25
CA HIS A 59 -2.15 -4.47 9.20
C HIS A 59 -1.22 -3.42 8.58
N VAL A 60 -1.54 -3.01 7.34
CA VAL A 60 -0.95 -1.80 6.76
C VAL A 60 -1.80 -0.60 7.18
N ALA A 61 -1.18 0.41 7.77
CA ALA A 61 -1.83 1.62 8.25
C ALA A 61 -1.26 2.87 7.57
N LEU A 62 -2.06 3.93 7.56
CA LEU A 62 -1.61 5.28 7.25
C LEU A 62 -0.65 5.80 8.33
N ALA A 63 0.10 6.87 8.04
CA ALA A 63 1.05 7.48 8.96
C ALA A 63 0.43 7.97 10.30
N ASN A 64 -0.89 8.22 10.31
CA ASN A 64 -1.64 8.60 11.51
C ASN A 64 -2.20 7.38 12.29
N GLY A 65 -1.84 6.16 11.88
CA GLY A 65 -2.27 4.92 12.51
C GLY A 65 -3.65 4.43 12.06
N GLU A 66 -4.34 5.09 11.14
CA GLU A 66 -5.63 4.59 10.61
C GLU A 66 -5.40 3.48 9.57
N TRP A 67 -6.19 2.40 9.62
CA TRP A 67 -6.10 1.29 8.68
C TRP A 67 -7.48 0.82 8.20
N HIS A 68 -7.50 -0.02 7.16
CA HIS A 68 -8.68 -0.74 6.73
C HIS A 68 -8.32 -2.10 6.12
N GLY A 69 -9.32 -2.97 5.94
CA GLY A 69 -9.14 -4.31 5.38
C GLY A 69 -8.73 -5.35 6.42
N ASN A 70 -8.34 -6.52 5.91
CA ASN A 70 -7.90 -7.66 6.72
C ASN A 70 -6.46 -7.49 7.22
N SER A 71 -6.06 -8.33 8.17
CA SER A 71 -4.65 -8.48 8.53
C SER A 71 -3.89 -9.17 7.40
N LEU A 72 -2.57 -8.94 7.37
CA LEU A 72 -1.65 -9.67 6.52
C LEU A 72 -1.64 -11.14 6.96
N ASP A 73 -1.77 -12.03 5.99
CA ASP A 73 -1.62 -13.46 6.21
C ASP A 73 -0.17 -13.74 6.67
N PRO A 74 0.06 -14.30 7.87
CA PRO A 74 1.40 -14.61 8.36
C PRO A 74 2.22 -15.48 7.39
N GLU A 75 1.59 -16.40 6.66
CA GLU A 75 2.28 -17.29 5.70
C GLU A 75 2.83 -16.52 4.49
N SER A 76 2.29 -15.33 4.20
CA SER A 76 2.83 -14.47 3.14
C SER A 76 4.25 -13.98 3.43
N ALA A 77 4.69 -13.97 4.69
CA ALA A 77 6.02 -13.51 5.06
C ALA A 77 7.16 -14.46 4.61
N ASP A 78 6.83 -15.72 4.30
CA ASP A 78 7.80 -16.76 3.92
C ASP A 78 8.25 -16.66 2.46
N ASP A 79 7.49 -15.96 1.61
CA ASP A 79 7.82 -15.74 0.20
C ASP A 79 7.79 -14.24 -0.16
N PRO A 80 8.88 -13.67 -0.70
CA PRO A 80 8.92 -12.24 -1.05
C PRO A 80 7.83 -11.78 -2.03
N ALA A 81 7.40 -12.64 -2.96
CA ALA A 81 6.35 -12.27 -3.92
C ALA A 81 4.97 -12.28 -3.25
N ALA A 82 4.68 -13.28 -2.42
CA ALA A 82 3.48 -13.34 -1.59
C ALA A 82 3.41 -12.16 -0.60
N ALA A 83 4.52 -11.83 0.08
CA ALA A 83 4.62 -10.67 0.95
C ALA A 83 4.31 -9.37 0.21
N LEU A 84 4.87 -9.20 -0.99
CA LEU A 84 4.62 -8.02 -1.80
C LEU A 84 3.16 -7.92 -2.25
N ALA A 85 2.55 -9.03 -2.66
CA ALA A 85 1.14 -9.08 -3.05
C ALA A 85 0.22 -8.73 -1.87
N ALA A 86 0.42 -9.38 -0.73
CA ALA A 86 -0.39 -9.16 0.48
C ALA A 86 -0.30 -7.70 0.97
N VAL A 87 0.91 -7.14 1.02
CA VAL A 87 1.12 -5.75 1.45
C VAL A 87 0.56 -4.77 0.40
N ALA A 88 0.66 -5.05 -0.90
CA ALA A 88 0.12 -4.18 -1.94
C ALA A 88 -1.41 -4.10 -1.90
N ASP A 89 -2.08 -5.25 -1.71
CA ASP A 89 -3.54 -5.31 -1.56
C ASP A 89 -3.98 -4.56 -0.29
N ALA A 90 -3.38 -4.87 0.86
CA ALA A 90 -3.73 -4.21 2.13
C ALA A 90 -3.46 -2.69 2.11
N ALA A 91 -2.34 -2.26 1.52
CA ALA A 91 -2.01 -0.84 1.33
C ALA A 91 -3.06 -0.15 0.46
N GLN A 92 -3.45 -0.78 -0.65
CA GLN A 92 -4.46 -0.24 -1.55
C GLN A 92 -5.81 -0.07 -0.86
N GLU A 93 -6.29 -1.08 -0.15
CA GLU A 93 -7.56 -1.00 0.58
C GLU A 93 -7.52 0.11 1.64
N THR A 94 -6.43 0.15 2.43
CA THR A 94 -6.24 1.16 3.46
C THR A 94 -6.26 2.57 2.88
N VAL A 95 -5.44 2.86 1.87
CA VAL A 95 -5.38 4.18 1.25
C VAL A 95 -6.72 4.53 0.61
N THR A 96 -7.33 3.59 -0.12
CA THR A 96 -8.58 3.84 -0.83
C THR A 96 -9.72 4.18 0.11
N GLU A 97 -9.89 3.41 1.17
CA GLU A 97 -11.04 3.55 2.07
C GLU A 97 -10.82 4.64 3.13
N ARG A 98 -9.61 4.78 3.66
CA ARG A 98 -9.33 5.84 4.65
C ARG A 98 -9.30 7.22 4.02
N LEU A 99 -8.73 7.37 2.82
CA LEU A 99 -8.70 8.66 2.12
C LEU A 99 -9.91 8.89 1.22
N ARG A 100 -10.81 7.91 1.10
CA ARG A 100 -11.99 7.91 0.22
C ARG A 100 -11.65 8.29 -1.22
N ARG A 101 -10.53 7.76 -1.72
CA ARG A 101 -10.02 8.06 -3.06
C ARG A 101 -9.30 6.84 -3.61
N ALA A 102 -9.66 6.41 -4.81
CA ALA A 102 -8.97 5.31 -5.48
C ALA A 102 -7.46 5.57 -5.58
N TRP A 103 -6.66 4.56 -5.23
CA TRP A 103 -5.21 4.63 -5.29
C TRP A 103 -4.59 3.25 -5.62
N PRO A 104 -3.50 3.22 -6.42
CA PRO A 104 -2.99 4.33 -7.24
C PRO A 104 -3.87 4.57 -8.48
N LEU A 105 -3.85 5.78 -9.02
CA LEU A 105 -4.61 6.13 -10.23
C LEU A 105 -3.79 5.91 -11.50
N CYS A 106 -4.42 5.34 -12.52
CA CYS A 106 -3.88 5.32 -13.88
C CYS A 106 -3.89 6.74 -14.45
N ALA A 107 -2.71 7.26 -14.79
CA ALA A 107 -2.55 8.62 -15.32
C ALA A 107 -3.28 8.84 -16.67
N GLU A 108 -3.56 7.78 -17.42
CA GLU A 108 -4.20 7.86 -18.74
C GLU A 108 -5.72 7.82 -18.63
N HIS A 109 -6.27 6.90 -17.83
CA HIS A 109 -7.71 6.68 -17.75
C HIS A 109 -8.39 7.35 -16.55
N GLY A 110 -7.63 7.73 -15.52
CA GLY A 110 -8.14 8.23 -14.24
C GLY A 110 -8.83 7.15 -13.39
N LEU A 111 -8.58 5.87 -13.67
CA LEU A 111 -9.14 4.73 -12.96
C LEU A 111 -8.20 4.24 -11.86
N GLY A 112 -8.73 3.66 -10.78
CA GLY A 112 -7.93 2.90 -9.83
C GLY A 112 -7.20 1.75 -10.54
N MET A 113 -5.92 1.61 -10.25
CA MET A 113 -5.11 0.46 -10.66
C MET A 113 -5.13 -0.58 -9.55
N HIS A 114 -5.05 -1.85 -9.87
CA HIS A 114 -4.92 -2.96 -8.91
C HIS A 114 -3.60 -3.67 -9.12
N PRO A 115 -2.97 -4.22 -8.07
CA PRO A 115 -1.80 -5.05 -8.23
C PRO A 115 -2.19 -6.32 -8.98
N ARG A 116 -1.36 -6.74 -9.92
CA ARG A 116 -1.59 -7.92 -10.75
C ARG A 116 -0.25 -8.51 -11.14
N ASP A 117 -0.16 -9.84 -11.12
CA ASP A 117 0.99 -10.52 -11.70
C ASP A 117 1.02 -10.29 -13.22
N ALA A 118 2.15 -9.77 -13.70
CA ALA A 118 2.46 -9.63 -15.11
C ALA A 118 3.82 -10.26 -15.37
N ASP A 119 3.81 -11.44 -15.98
CA ASP A 119 5.01 -12.21 -16.32
C ASP A 119 5.95 -12.46 -15.12
N GLY A 120 5.37 -12.78 -13.95
CA GLY A 120 6.13 -13.03 -12.71
C GLY A 120 6.58 -11.78 -11.97
N GLN A 121 6.12 -10.59 -12.38
CA GLN A 121 6.34 -9.33 -11.69
C GLN A 121 5.01 -8.68 -11.28
N LEU A 122 4.85 -8.42 -9.98
CA LEU A 122 3.69 -7.69 -9.48
C LEU A 122 3.70 -6.24 -9.97
N SER A 123 2.65 -5.87 -10.69
CA SER A 123 2.54 -4.59 -11.40
C SER A 123 1.18 -3.93 -11.20
N TRP A 124 1.16 -2.61 -11.22
CA TRP A 124 -0.07 -1.83 -11.23
C TRP A 124 -0.76 -1.90 -12.57
N SER A 125 -2.00 -2.41 -12.58
CA SER A 125 -2.80 -2.59 -13.79
C SER A 125 -4.15 -1.89 -13.68
N CYS A 126 -4.62 -1.22 -14.74
CA CYS A 126 -5.98 -0.66 -14.78
C CYS A 126 -6.91 -1.48 -15.69
N ALA A 127 -8.19 -1.56 -15.33
CA ALA A 127 -9.22 -2.27 -16.09
C ALA A 127 -9.79 -1.46 -17.28
N GLY A 128 -8.94 -0.74 -18.02
CA GLY A 128 -9.33 0.15 -19.14
C GLY A 128 -10.31 -0.50 -20.12
N GLU A 129 -10.08 -1.77 -20.46
CA GLU A 129 -10.91 -2.56 -21.41
C GLU A 129 -12.38 -2.66 -20.97
N ARG A 130 -12.61 -2.89 -19.68
CA ARG A 130 -13.96 -2.97 -19.11
C ARG A 130 -14.70 -1.63 -19.10
N SER A 131 -13.97 -0.54 -19.28
CA SER A 131 -14.47 0.83 -19.10
C SER A 131 -14.82 1.54 -20.42
N ARG A 132 -14.68 0.86 -21.56
CA ARG A 132 -14.74 1.47 -22.92
C ARG A 132 -13.75 2.64 -23.12
N ARG A 133 -12.71 2.74 -22.27
CA ARG A 133 -11.73 3.84 -22.27
C ARG A 133 -10.45 3.51 -23.04
N GLY A 134 -10.32 2.30 -23.56
CA GLY A 134 -9.11 1.77 -24.20
C GLY A 134 -8.80 0.38 -23.68
N PRO A 135 -7.68 -0.25 -24.07
CA PRO A 135 -7.25 -1.53 -23.51
C PRO A 135 -6.86 -1.41 -22.04
N ALA A 136 -6.77 -2.55 -21.34
CA ALA A 136 -6.16 -2.59 -20.00
C ALA A 136 -4.66 -2.25 -20.10
N HIS A 137 -4.16 -1.48 -19.14
CA HIS A 137 -2.76 -1.03 -19.13
C HIS A 137 -2.05 -1.56 -17.89
N ILE A 138 -0.87 -2.14 -18.11
CA ILE A 138 0.13 -2.35 -17.06
C ILE A 138 0.97 -1.07 -17.03
N ARG A 139 0.94 -0.35 -15.90
CA ARG A 139 1.60 0.95 -15.81
C ARG A 139 3.06 0.84 -15.39
N ALA A 140 3.31 0.10 -14.32
CA ALA A 140 4.62 -0.06 -13.71
C ALA A 140 4.63 -1.27 -12.79
N ALA A 141 5.82 -1.82 -12.53
CA ALA A 141 6.03 -2.68 -11.38
C ALA A 141 5.68 -1.93 -10.08
N VAL A 142 5.24 -2.67 -9.06
CA VAL A 142 5.04 -2.09 -7.72
C VAL A 142 6.38 -1.53 -7.21
N GLY A 143 6.34 -0.30 -6.73
CA GLY A 143 7.48 0.51 -6.32
C GLY A 143 8.19 1.27 -7.43
N GLY A 144 7.61 1.34 -8.64
CA GLY A 144 8.17 2.01 -9.81
C GLY A 144 7.29 3.12 -10.41
N LEU A 145 6.27 3.63 -9.71
CA LEU A 145 5.42 4.72 -10.21
C LEU A 145 6.14 6.07 -10.30
N ASP A 146 7.22 6.26 -9.54
CA ASP A 146 8.06 7.46 -9.55
C ASP A 146 8.70 7.75 -10.92
N ALA A 147 9.06 6.70 -11.67
CA ALA A 147 9.59 6.81 -13.03
C ALA A 147 8.62 7.51 -14.01
N PHE A 148 7.33 7.55 -13.69
CA PHE A 148 6.28 8.15 -14.53
C PHE A 148 5.84 9.53 -14.06
N VAL A 149 6.30 9.98 -12.88
CA VAL A 149 6.04 11.34 -12.39
C VAL A 149 7.00 12.28 -13.12
N ARG A 150 6.47 13.00 -14.12
CA ARG A 150 7.27 14.04 -14.80
C ARG A 150 7.77 15.04 -13.75
N PRO A 151 9.05 15.42 -13.75
CA PRO A 151 9.53 16.49 -12.89
C PRO A 151 8.72 17.75 -13.19
N ARG A 152 8.14 18.37 -12.15
CA ARG A 152 7.54 19.71 -12.25
C ARG A 152 8.62 20.63 -12.82
N ARG A 153 8.52 20.99 -14.11
CA ARG A 153 9.46 21.94 -14.73
C ARG A 153 9.41 23.23 -13.91
N PRO A 154 10.54 23.73 -13.38
CA PRO A 154 10.55 25.04 -12.77
C PRO A 154 10.13 26.06 -13.82
N HIS A 155 9.19 26.92 -13.44
CA HIS A 155 8.68 28.02 -14.25
C HIS A 155 9.89 28.86 -14.70
N ARG A 156 10.28 28.76 -15.97
CA ARG A 156 11.33 29.61 -16.54
C ARG A 156 10.82 31.05 -16.44
N LYS A 157 11.34 31.82 -15.47
CA LYS A 157 11.19 33.27 -15.48
C LYS A 157 11.85 33.77 -16.76
N GLY A 158 11.03 34.36 -17.64
CA GLY A 158 11.50 34.97 -18.88
C GLY A 158 12.53 36.04 -18.58
N ARG A 159 13.62 36.02 -19.35
CA ARG A 159 14.61 37.09 -19.43
C ARG A 159 13.93 38.43 -19.71
N ARG A 160 14.34 39.47 -18.98
CA ARG A 160 14.52 40.81 -19.53
C ARG A 160 15.98 41.19 -19.34
#